data_AF-A0A2I1G8Q8-F1
#
_entry.id   AF-A0A2I1G8Q8-F1
#
_cell.length_a   1.000
_cell.length_b   1.000
_cell.length_c   1.000
_cell.angle_alpha   90.00
_cell.angle_beta   90.00
_cell.angle_gamma   90.00
#
_symmetry.space_group_name_H-M   'P 1'
#
loop_
_entity.id
_entity.type
_entity.pdbx_description
1 polymer ?
#
loop_
_entity_poly.entity_id
_entity_poly.type
_entity_poly.pdbx_seq_one_letter_code
_entity_poly.pdbx_strand_id
1 'polypeptide(L)'
;MNRNFIFVFILLATFSMVNAIPHQLRKGKIKFHSCMSKTDIIDVTVKPDSIVSEYPANYTASGKLSHAIIADKTTFGVTYFVADGSVPLGDPYKQYFDKSYKAGKNFTISAEDVPTPLLSKVYQIYVNIWDEEIGTIACVFTKVNR
;
A
#
# COMPACT_ATOMS: atom_id res chain seq x y z
N MET A 1 53.80 -4.25 -29.66
CA MET A 1 52.67 -5.01 -29.06
C MET A 1 52.88 -5.06 -27.55
N ASN A 2 52.00 -4.66 -26.64
CA ASN A 2 50.63 -4.15 -26.72
C ASN A 2 50.35 -3.35 -25.42
N ARG A 3 51.23 -2.42 -25.03
CA ARG A 3 51.10 -1.65 -23.77
C ARG A 3 49.83 -0.77 -23.74
N ASN A 4 49.32 -0.39 -24.91
CA ASN A 4 48.06 0.36 -25.06
C ASN A 4 46.82 -0.49 -24.76
N PHE A 5 46.87 -1.82 -24.94
CA PHE A 5 45.70 -2.66 -24.69
C PHE A 5 45.38 -2.78 -23.21
N ILE A 6 46.40 -2.83 -22.35
CA ILE A 6 46.23 -2.86 -20.88
C ILE A 6 45.47 -1.60 -20.41
N PHE A 7 45.81 -0.43 -20.95
CA PHE A 7 45.10 0.81 -20.63
C PHE A 7 43.64 0.79 -21.06
N VAL A 8 43.33 0.24 -22.24
CA VAL A 8 41.95 0.11 -22.74
C VAL A 8 41.11 -0.81 -21.85
N PHE A 9 41.66 -1.94 -21.40
CA PHE A 9 40.95 -2.86 -20.49
C PHE A 9 40.71 -2.26 -19.09
N ILE A 10 41.68 -1.53 -18.55
CA ILE A 10 41.53 -0.83 -17.26
C ILE A 10 40.47 0.27 -17.35
N LEU A 11 40.46 1.04 -18.45
CA LEU A 11 39.43 2.06 -18.72
C LEU A 11 38.03 1.45 -18.88
N LEU A 12 37.91 0.30 -19.57
CA LEU A 12 36.62 -0.38 -19.74
C LEU A 12 36.07 -0.94 -18.41
N ALA A 13 36.95 -1.46 -17.55
CA ALA A 13 36.59 -1.95 -16.23
C ALA A 13 36.15 -0.81 -15.29
N THR A 14 36.83 0.36 -15.32
CA THR A 14 36.40 1.52 -14.54
C THR A 14 35.11 2.12 -15.06
N PHE A 15 34.91 2.22 -16.39
CA PHE A 15 33.64 2.67 -16.97
C PHE A 15 32.45 1.75 -16.67
N SER A 16 32.67 0.43 -16.55
CA SER A 16 31.61 -0.52 -16.20
C SER A 16 31.19 -0.45 -14.73
N MET A 17 32.06 0.03 -13.83
CA MET A 17 31.72 0.23 -12.42
C MET A 17 30.90 1.50 -12.14
N VAL A 18 30.87 2.47 -13.06
CA VAL A 18 30.22 3.77 -12.82
C VAL A 18 28.70 3.77 -13.10
N ASN A 19 28.15 2.71 -13.71
CA ASN A 19 26.72 2.65 -14.04
C ASN A 19 25.92 1.62 -13.22
N ALA A 20 26.49 1.09 -12.14
CA ALA A 20 25.68 0.51 -11.08
C ALA A 20 25.29 1.64 -10.13
N ILE A 21 24.40 2.54 -10.58
CA ILE A 21 23.60 3.33 -9.65
C ILE A 21 22.97 2.28 -8.75
N PRO A 22 23.31 2.21 -7.44
CA PRO A 22 22.55 1.37 -6.57
C PRO A 22 21.17 1.99 -6.63
N HIS A 23 20.22 1.29 -7.26
CA HIS A 23 18.81 1.50 -6.99
C HIS A 23 18.65 1.16 -5.51
N GLN A 24 19.09 2.09 -4.66
CA GLN A 24 18.64 2.24 -3.30
C GLN A 24 17.16 2.50 -3.47
N LEU A 25 16.41 1.39 -3.59
CA LEU A 25 15.01 1.30 -3.31
C LEU A 25 14.87 1.96 -1.95
N ARG A 26 14.61 3.27 -1.95
CA ARG A 26 14.13 3.99 -0.79
C ARG A 26 12.91 3.18 -0.38
N LYS A 27 13.07 2.34 0.64
CA LYS A 27 11.96 1.75 1.40
C LYS A 27 11.32 2.93 2.14
N GLY A 28 10.69 3.80 1.37
CA GLY A 28 9.97 4.95 1.86
C GLY A 28 8.63 4.46 2.39
N LYS A 29 8.12 5.17 3.39
CA LYS A 29 6.73 5.07 3.84
C LYS A 29 5.80 4.90 2.63
N ILE A 30 5.01 3.84 2.63
CA ILE A 30 4.04 3.59 1.56
C ILE A 30 3.07 4.77 1.52
N LYS A 31 2.93 5.37 0.33
CA LYS A 31 2.03 6.51 0.11
C LYS A 31 0.77 6.03 -0.59
N PHE A 32 -0.37 6.43 -0.05
CA PHE A 32 -1.67 6.11 -0.60
C PHE A 32 -2.22 7.28 -1.42
N HIS A 33 -3.02 6.94 -2.44
CA HIS A 33 -3.68 7.84 -3.37
C HIS A 33 -5.18 7.56 -3.36
N SER A 34 -6.02 8.57 -3.61
CA SER A 34 -7.47 8.33 -3.67
C SER A 34 -7.83 7.37 -4.81
N CYS A 35 -8.75 6.43 -4.56
CA CYS A 35 -9.23 5.50 -5.58
C CYS A 35 -10.13 6.17 -6.62
N MET A 36 -10.96 7.13 -6.18
CA MET A 36 -12.03 7.74 -6.98
C MET A 36 -12.22 9.21 -6.61
N SER A 37 -12.85 9.98 -7.51
CA SER A 37 -13.10 11.42 -7.31
C SER A 37 -14.28 11.74 -6.37
N LYS A 38 -15.07 10.74 -5.95
CA LYS A 38 -16.31 10.94 -5.15
C LYS A 38 -16.31 10.25 -3.78
N THR A 39 -15.24 9.55 -3.42
CA THR A 39 -15.09 8.96 -2.08
C THR A 39 -14.34 9.90 -1.18
N ASP A 40 -14.62 9.85 0.12
CA ASP A 40 -13.83 10.59 1.09
C ASP A 40 -12.38 10.09 1.09
N ILE A 41 -11.45 11.00 1.41
CA ILE A 41 -10.04 10.69 1.52
C ILE A 41 -9.73 10.38 2.98
N ILE A 42 -9.00 9.28 3.19
CA ILE A 42 -8.52 8.84 4.51
C ILE A 42 -6.99 8.79 4.49
N ASP A 43 -6.40 9.11 5.63
CA ASP A 43 -4.97 8.94 5.84
C ASP A 43 -4.71 7.51 6.31
N VAL A 44 -3.77 6.82 5.64
CA VAL A 44 -3.40 5.45 5.97
C VAL A 44 -1.91 5.36 6.22
N THR A 45 -1.55 4.71 7.32
CA THR A 45 -0.19 4.28 7.61
C THR A 45 -0.16 2.77 7.75
N VAL A 46 0.95 2.17 7.33
CA VAL A 46 1.13 0.72 7.36
C VAL A 46 2.50 0.38 7.95
N LYS A 47 2.56 -0.72 8.69
CA LYS A 47 3.78 -1.31 9.23
C LYS A 47 3.83 -2.81 8.92
N PRO A 48 5.01 -3.39 8.63
CA PRO A 48 6.28 -2.70 8.38
C PRO A 48 6.23 -1.83 7.12
N ASP A 49 7.19 -0.91 6.94
CA ASP A 49 7.28 -0.04 5.75
C ASP A 49 7.44 -0.83 4.43
N SER A 50 7.91 -2.08 4.54
CA SER A 50 8.04 -3.03 3.44
C SER A 50 7.18 -4.25 3.72
N ILE A 51 6.06 -4.38 3.03
CA ILE A 51 5.18 -5.55 3.17
C ILE A 51 5.88 -6.78 2.60
N VAL A 52 5.85 -7.86 3.36
CA VAL A 52 6.43 -9.16 3.01
C VAL A 52 5.29 -10.13 2.79
N SER A 53 5.41 -11.03 1.79
CA SER A 53 4.41 -12.05 1.54
C SER A 53 4.26 -12.98 2.74
N GLU A 54 3.02 -13.36 3.03
CA GLU A 54 2.68 -14.32 4.10
C GLU A 54 3.14 -13.89 5.50
N TYR A 55 3.51 -12.62 5.65
CA TYR A 55 3.83 -12.00 6.94
C TYR A 55 2.84 -10.88 7.23
N PRO A 56 2.17 -10.88 8.39
CA PRO A 56 1.14 -9.90 8.68
C PRO A 56 1.62 -8.44 8.64
N ALA A 57 0.70 -7.53 8.34
CA ALA A 57 0.92 -6.09 8.37
C ALA A 57 -0.12 -5.38 9.24
N ASN A 58 0.27 -4.26 9.84
CA ASN A 58 -0.60 -3.45 10.69
C ASN A 58 -0.95 -2.17 9.96
N TYR A 59 -2.23 -1.85 9.92
CA TYR A 59 -2.77 -0.66 9.27
C TYR A 59 -3.40 0.26 10.30
N THR A 60 -3.18 1.56 10.16
CA THR A 60 -3.93 2.59 10.89
C THR A 60 -4.50 3.55 9.88
N ALA A 61 -5.82 3.70 9.90
CA ALA A 61 -6.56 4.63 9.07
C ALA A 61 -7.24 5.70 9.92
N SER A 62 -7.20 6.94 9.48
CA SER A 62 -7.86 8.06 10.14
C SER A 62 -8.38 9.08 9.13
N GLY A 63 -9.30 9.93 9.57
CA GLY A 63 -9.84 10.99 8.72
C GLY A 63 -11.18 11.51 9.20
N LYS A 64 -11.88 12.20 8.31
CA LYS A 64 -13.27 12.66 8.48
C LYS A 64 -14.08 12.14 7.32
N LEU A 65 -15.22 11.51 7.59
CA LEU A 65 -16.12 11.02 6.56
C LEU A 65 -17.34 11.93 6.44
N SER A 66 -17.82 12.12 5.23
CA SER A 66 -19.10 12.77 4.89
C SER A 66 -20.31 11.99 5.42
N HIS A 67 -20.14 10.67 5.62
CA HIS A 67 -21.16 9.78 6.19
C HIS A 67 -20.79 9.37 7.61
N ALA A 68 -21.80 9.00 8.41
CA ALA A 68 -21.58 8.48 9.74
C ALA A 68 -20.97 7.07 9.68
N ILE A 69 -20.06 6.77 10.60
CA ILE A 69 -19.60 5.41 10.88
C ILE A 69 -20.54 4.84 11.93
N ILE A 70 -21.08 3.65 11.66
CA ILE A 70 -21.97 2.94 12.58
C ILE A 70 -21.24 1.71 13.12
N ALA A 71 -21.13 1.61 14.44
CA ALA A 71 -20.55 0.45 15.11
C ALA A 71 -21.22 -0.85 14.66
N ASP A 72 -20.44 -1.92 14.56
CA ASP A 72 -20.87 -3.27 14.17
C ASP A 72 -21.53 -3.39 12.79
N LYS A 73 -21.50 -2.32 11.98
CA LYS A 73 -22.05 -2.27 10.62
C LYS A 73 -21.02 -1.77 9.61
N THR A 74 -20.51 -0.56 9.81
CA THR A 74 -19.49 0.01 8.94
C THR A 74 -18.18 -0.74 9.14
N THR A 75 -17.45 -0.96 8.05
CA THR A 75 -16.26 -1.83 8.04
C THR A 75 -15.05 -1.14 7.44
N PHE A 76 -13.89 -1.47 8.00
CA PHE A 76 -12.59 -1.21 7.45
C PHE A 76 -12.14 -2.43 6.65
N GLY A 77 -11.70 -2.20 5.42
CA GLY A 77 -11.28 -3.24 4.48
C GLY A 77 -9.86 -3.03 3.98
N VAL A 78 -9.11 -4.13 3.82
CA VAL A 78 -7.83 -4.15 3.11
C VAL A 78 -7.85 -5.27 2.08
N THR A 79 -7.49 -4.96 0.84
CA THR A 79 -7.41 -5.97 -0.24
C THR A 79 -6.13 -5.78 -1.05
N TYR A 80 -5.48 -6.89 -1.38
CA TYR A 80 -4.31 -6.92 -2.25
C TYR A 80 -4.73 -7.37 -3.64
N PHE A 81 -4.24 -6.68 -4.67
CA PHE A 81 -4.52 -7.02 -6.07
C PHE A 81 -3.24 -7.18 -6.86
N VAL A 82 -3.33 -7.88 -7.99
CA VAL A 82 -2.29 -7.87 -9.03
C VAL A 82 -2.01 -6.44 -9.51
N ALA A 83 -0.90 -6.26 -10.25
CA ALA A 83 -0.35 -4.94 -10.61
C ALA A 83 -1.32 -3.98 -11.33
N ASP A 84 -2.33 -4.49 -12.02
CA ASP A 84 -3.34 -3.71 -12.77
C ASP A 84 -4.66 -3.52 -12.00
N GLY A 85 -4.79 -4.11 -10.80
CA GLY A 85 -5.99 -4.02 -9.96
C GLY A 85 -7.13 -4.97 -10.39
N SER A 86 -6.92 -5.84 -11.36
CA SER A 86 -8.01 -6.66 -11.95
C SER A 86 -8.42 -7.87 -11.11
N VAL A 87 -7.48 -8.48 -10.37
CA VAL A 87 -7.68 -9.74 -9.64
C VAL A 87 -7.14 -9.63 -8.21
N PRO A 88 -7.92 -10.01 -7.19
CA PRO A 88 -7.43 -10.06 -5.82
C PRO A 88 -6.39 -11.18 -5.65
N LEU A 89 -5.33 -10.91 -4.88
CA LEU A 89 -4.26 -11.87 -4.58
C LEU A 89 -4.57 -12.79 -3.40
N GLY A 90 -5.66 -12.53 -2.68
CA GLY A 90 -6.14 -13.31 -1.54
C GLY A 90 -7.46 -12.76 -1.03
N ASP A 91 -7.98 -13.35 0.04
CA ASP A 91 -9.24 -12.92 0.63
C ASP A 91 -9.13 -11.50 1.21
N PRO A 92 -10.13 -10.63 0.99
CA PRO A 92 -10.18 -9.32 1.62
C PRO A 92 -10.20 -9.42 3.14
N TYR A 93 -9.35 -8.62 3.80
CA TYR A 93 -9.47 -8.42 5.23
C TYR A 93 -10.65 -7.48 5.52
N LYS A 94 -11.45 -7.82 6.53
CA LYS A 94 -12.61 -7.03 6.98
C LYS A 94 -12.62 -6.95 8.50
N GLN A 95 -12.74 -5.74 9.02
CA GLN A 95 -12.91 -5.46 10.45
C GLN A 95 -14.08 -4.48 10.63
N TYR A 96 -14.98 -4.77 11.57
CA TYR A 96 -16.04 -3.84 11.95
C TYR A 96 -15.50 -2.73 12.84
N PHE A 97 -16.05 -1.52 12.70
CA PHE A 97 -15.84 -0.48 13.68
C PHE A 97 -16.55 -0.86 14.99
N ASP A 98 -15.86 -0.72 16.12
CA ASP A 98 -16.41 -0.98 17.46
C ASP A 98 -17.20 0.22 18.02
N LYS A 99 -17.06 1.38 17.38
CA LYS A 99 -17.62 2.67 17.81
C LYS A 99 -18.21 3.43 16.64
N SER A 100 -19.29 4.14 16.93
CA SER A 100 -19.95 5.01 15.98
C SER A 100 -19.35 6.42 16.00
N TYR A 101 -19.22 7.02 14.82
CA TYR A 101 -18.76 8.39 14.63
C TYR A 101 -19.78 9.15 13.80
N LYS A 102 -20.22 10.32 14.26
CA LYS A 102 -21.08 11.19 13.46
C LYS A 102 -20.32 11.68 12.22
N ALA A 103 -21.05 11.92 11.13
CA ALA A 103 -20.50 12.55 9.93
C ALA A 103 -19.72 13.84 10.26
N GLY A 104 -18.60 14.04 9.57
CA GLY A 104 -17.68 15.17 9.74
C GLY A 104 -16.81 15.10 11.00
N LYS A 105 -16.95 14.08 11.86
CA LYS A 105 -16.08 13.87 13.02
C LYS A 105 -14.84 13.05 12.65
N ASN A 106 -13.75 13.33 13.36
CA ASN A 106 -12.53 12.56 13.22
C ASN A 106 -12.76 11.14 13.74
N PHE A 107 -12.26 10.16 12.99
CA PHE A 107 -12.14 8.78 13.44
C PHE A 107 -10.69 8.31 13.30
N THR A 108 -10.35 7.24 14.02
CA THR A 108 -9.14 6.46 13.83
C THR A 108 -9.50 5.00 14.06
N ILE A 109 -9.02 4.11 13.20
CA ILE A 109 -9.12 2.65 13.37
C ILE A 109 -7.75 2.02 13.13
N SER A 110 -7.43 1.01 13.93
CA SER A 110 -6.24 0.18 13.77
C SER A 110 -6.67 -1.25 13.47
N ALA A 111 -6.05 -1.83 12.47
CA ALA A 111 -6.14 -3.25 12.12
C ALA A 111 -4.75 -3.86 12.33
N GLU A 112 -4.67 -4.79 13.28
CA GLU A 112 -3.45 -5.51 13.62
C GLU A 112 -3.45 -6.88 12.95
N ASP A 113 -2.25 -7.37 12.63
CA ASP A 113 -2.01 -8.70 12.07
C ASP A 113 -2.85 -8.99 10.81
N VAL A 114 -3.01 -7.99 9.94
CA VAL A 114 -3.70 -8.16 8.66
C VAL A 114 -2.90 -9.16 7.80
N PRO A 115 -3.49 -10.30 7.40
CA PRO A 115 -2.79 -11.31 6.64
C PRO A 115 -2.42 -10.76 5.26
N THR A 116 -1.18 -11.05 4.84
CA THR A 116 -0.70 -10.69 3.51
C THR A 116 -0.66 -11.96 2.64
N PRO A 117 -1.16 -11.92 1.41
CA PRO A 117 -1.11 -13.08 0.54
C PRO A 117 0.30 -13.30 -0.02
N LEU A 118 0.45 -14.32 -0.86
CA LEU A 118 1.59 -14.42 -1.75
C LEU A 118 1.56 -13.26 -2.75
N LEU A 119 2.37 -12.23 -2.50
CA LEU A 119 2.39 -11.03 -3.32
C LEU A 119 3.11 -11.32 -4.65
N SER A 120 2.82 -10.54 -5.69
CA SER A 120 3.56 -10.50 -6.96
C SER A 120 4.68 -9.45 -6.93
N LYS A 121 5.61 -9.45 -7.90
CA LYS A 121 6.69 -8.42 -7.98
C LYS A 121 6.15 -6.99 -7.96
N VAL A 122 5.01 -6.80 -8.61
CA VAL A 122 4.25 -5.55 -8.56
C VAL A 122 2.82 -5.89 -8.17
N TYR A 123 2.27 -5.18 -7.19
CA TYR A 123 0.93 -5.41 -6.68
C TYR A 123 0.30 -4.08 -6.23
N GLN A 124 -1.00 -4.08 -5.97
CA GLN A 124 -1.70 -2.94 -5.41
C GLN A 124 -2.30 -3.29 -4.05
N ILE A 125 -2.40 -2.30 -3.16
CA ILE A 125 -3.09 -2.41 -1.88
C ILE A 125 -4.22 -1.40 -1.92
N TYR A 126 -5.44 -1.85 -1.67
CA TYR A 126 -6.62 -1.02 -1.47
C TYR A 126 -7.00 -1.03 0.00
N VAL A 127 -7.32 0.15 0.52
CA VAL A 127 -7.80 0.35 1.87
C VAL A 127 -9.07 1.18 1.78
N ASN A 128 -10.16 0.66 2.33
CA ASN A 128 -11.47 1.27 2.19
C ASN A 128 -12.28 1.26 3.49
N ILE A 129 -13.23 2.19 3.56
CA ILE A 129 -14.31 2.16 4.54
C ILE A 129 -15.60 1.90 3.76
N TRP A 130 -16.30 0.84 4.13
CA TRP A 130 -17.47 0.35 3.41
C TRP A 130 -18.63 0.08 4.36
N ASP A 131 -19.82 0.40 3.87
CA ASP A 131 -21.09 0.10 4.51
C ASP A 131 -21.98 -0.62 3.50
N GLU A 132 -22.76 -1.60 3.96
CA GLU A 132 -23.56 -2.45 3.07
C GLU A 132 -24.65 -1.70 2.32
N GLU A 133 -25.25 -0.69 2.94
CA GLU A 133 -26.35 0.07 2.33
C GLU A 133 -25.85 1.22 1.46
N ILE A 134 -24.69 1.79 1.79
CA ILE A 134 -24.13 2.99 1.13
C ILE A 134 -23.09 2.61 0.06
N GLY A 135 -22.41 1.49 0.25
CA GLY A 135 -21.23 1.10 -0.52
C GLY A 135 -19.95 1.71 0.03
N THR A 136 -19.00 2.00 -0.87
CA THR A 136 -17.67 2.53 -0.50
C THR A 136 -17.76 4.00 -0.12
N ILE A 137 -17.53 4.31 1.16
CA ILE A 137 -17.53 5.66 1.71
C ILE A 137 -16.19 6.35 1.46
N ALA A 138 -15.09 5.66 1.80
CA ALA A 138 -13.73 6.13 1.60
C ALA A 138 -12.89 5.05 0.93
N CYS A 139 -11.95 5.46 0.09
CA CYS A 139 -11.04 4.53 -0.56
C CYS A 139 -9.71 5.20 -0.91
N VAL A 140 -8.63 4.56 -0.51
CA VAL A 140 -7.29 4.88 -0.99
C VAL A 140 -6.56 3.62 -1.42
N PHE A 141 -5.65 3.77 -2.38
CA PHE A 141 -4.85 2.67 -2.90
C PHE A 141 -3.39 3.08 -3.11
N THR A 142 -2.53 2.09 -3.26
CA THR A 142 -1.14 2.30 -3.64
C THR A 142 -0.64 1.16 -4.50
N LYS A 143 0.32 1.45 -5.37
CA LYS A 143 1.02 0.46 -6.18
C LYS A 143 2.42 0.26 -5.61
N VAL A 144 2.74 -0.99 -5.25
CA VAL A 144 4.03 -1.36 -4.67
C VAL A 144 4.83 -2.16 -5.69
N ASN A 145 6.11 -1.83 -5.80
CA ASN A 145 7.11 -2.55 -6.58
C ASN A 145 8.19 -3.04 -5.62
N ARG A 146 8.36 -4.36 -5.51
CA ARG A 146 9.31 -5.00 -4.59
C ARG A 146 10.53 -5.55 -5.32
#